data_AF-A0A519JPC3-F1
#
_entry.id   AF-A0A519JPC3-F1
#
_cell.length_a   1.000
_cell.length_b   1.000
_cell.length_c   1.000
_cell.angle_alpha   90.00
_cell.angle_beta   90.00
_cell.angle_gamma   90.00
#
_symmetry.space_group_name_H-M   'P 1'
#
loop_
_entity.id
_entity.type
_entity.pdbx_description
1 polymer ?
#
loop_
_entity_poly.entity_id
_entity_poly.type
_entity_poly.pdbx_seq_one_letter_code
_entity_poly.pdbx_strand_id
1 'polypeptide(L)'
;SQLEMILQQGVNLNKLDKGCLIFNHKKDEGYKILTIDSNRYDARYWLEHFLSVDAFEDENFMTKKYLKFCQNFAKDVVFPAEDKKEEVMFMNRSVNYFAKNDQFEETNFLNEVIDNPDLIPEFKNYKVDKGPKYSIEDVTTFPIANAAVSDARKSIKNVINLDTNIQIKLDFINPESAEKFVEKGWDEEKQMYYYLVYFNKEEKS
;
A
#
# COMPACT_ATOMS: atom_id res chain seq x y z
N SER A 1 15.58 -22.69 5.66
CA SER A 1 16.79 -22.77 6.47
C SER A 1 16.55 -22.03 7.77
N GLN A 2 16.84 -22.64 8.92
CA GLN A 2 16.70 -21.99 10.23
C GLN A 2 18.10 -21.55 10.67
N LEU A 3 18.25 -20.28 11.06
CA LEU A 3 19.52 -19.76 11.58
C LEU A 3 19.66 -20.21 13.03
N GLU A 4 20.71 -20.95 13.34
CA GLU A 4 21.08 -21.30 14.71
C GLU A 4 22.03 -20.23 15.26
N MET A 5 21.67 -19.64 16.41
CA MET A 5 22.48 -18.60 17.06
C MET A 5 23.17 -19.16 18.29
N ILE A 6 24.48 -18.89 18.42
CA ILE A 6 25.28 -19.28 19.58
C ILE A 6 25.44 -18.04 20.48
N LEU A 7 24.88 -18.09 21.69
CA LEU A 7 25.04 -17.01 22.67
C LEU A 7 26.48 -16.99 23.18
N GLN A 8 27.24 -15.95 22.77
CA GLN A 8 28.61 -15.74 23.25
C GLN A 8 28.63 -15.11 24.65
N GLN A 9 27.74 -14.15 24.90
CA GLN A 9 27.61 -13.44 26.17
C GLN A 9 26.22 -12.82 26.29
N GLY A 10 25.68 -12.71 27.52
CA GLY A 10 24.47 -11.92 27.79
C GLY A 10 23.22 -12.74 28.12
N VAL A 11 22.06 -12.23 27.69
CA VAL A 11 20.72 -12.70 28.10
C VAL A 11 20.08 -13.63 27.05
N ASN A 12 19.03 -14.34 27.46
CA ASN A 12 18.34 -15.32 26.62
C ASN A 12 17.76 -14.70 25.32
N LEU A 13 18.03 -15.35 24.18
CA LEU A 13 17.61 -14.90 22.85
C LEU A 13 16.11 -15.13 22.54
N ASN A 14 15.41 -15.95 23.32
CA ASN A 14 14.02 -16.33 23.05
C ASN A 14 12.99 -15.20 23.24
N LYS A 15 13.35 -14.12 23.93
CA LYS A 15 12.50 -12.95 24.18
C LYS A 15 13.27 -11.65 23.96
N LEU A 16 13.94 -11.55 22.81
CA LEU A 16 14.69 -10.36 22.47
C LEU A 16 13.73 -9.17 22.32
N ASP A 17 13.87 -8.15 23.18
CA ASP A 17 13.12 -6.90 23.03
C ASP A 17 13.68 -6.07 21.86
N LYS A 18 15.00 -5.88 21.84
CA LYS A 18 15.73 -5.16 20.81
C LYS A 18 16.95 -5.94 20.38
N GLY A 19 17.24 -5.94 19.09
CA GLY A 19 18.47 -6.50 18.58
C GLY A 19 18.67 -6.23 17.11
N CYS A 20 19.88 -6.51 16.64
CA CYS A 20 20.20 -6.43 15.23
C CYS A 20 21.18 -7.53 14.81
N LEU A 21 21.08 -7.92 13.54
CA LEU A 21 22.06 -8.73 12.84
C LEU A 21 22.73 -7.84 11.80
N ILE A 22 24.06 -7.72 11.90
CA ILE A 22 24.87 -6.89 11.01
C ILE A 22 25.54 -7.79 9.98
N PHE A 23 25.26 -7.53 8.71
CA PHE A 23 25.81 -8.26 7.58
C PHE A 23 26.94 -7.45 6.96
N ASN A 24 28.14 -8.03 6.93
CA ASN A 24 29.25 -7.54 6.13
C ASN A 24 29.12 -8.04 4.69
N HIS A 25 28.13 -7.52 3.97
CA HIS A 25 27.83 -7.86 2.59
C HIS A 25 27.90 -6.59 1.74
N LYS A 26 28.69 -6.62 0.67
CA LYS A 26 29.02 -5.45 -0.17
C LYS A 26 29.56 -4.28 0.66
N LYS A 27 30.71 -4.50 1.29
CA LYS A 27 31.35 -3.58 2.24
C LYS A 27 31.45 -2.13 1.75
N ASP A 28 31.61 -1.92 0.45
CA ASP A 28 31.72 -0.59 -0.16
C ASP A 28 30.39 0.19 -0.18
N GLU A 29 29.24 -0.49 -0.08
CA GLU A 29 27.89 0.08 0.07
C GLU A 29 27.50 0.27 1.56
N GLY A 30 28.35 -0.12 2.51
CA GLY A 30 28.07 -0.10 3.95
C GLY A 30 27.58 -1.45 4.51
N TYR A 31 27.24 -1.46 5.80
CA TYR A 31 26.69 -2.66 6.46
C TYR A 31 25.19 -2.74 6.27
N LYS A 32 24.68 -3.93 5.94
CA LYS A 32 23.24 -4.20 5.93
C LYS A 32 22.82 -4.74 7.28
N ILE A 33 21.69 -4.28 7.79
CA ILE A 33 21.27 -4.60 9.16
C ILE A 33 19.83 -5.11 9.14
N LEU A 34 19.58 -6.25 9.78
CA LEU A 34 18.24 -6.69 10.13
C LEU A 34 17.99 -6.39 11.60
N THR A 35 16.89 -5.72 11.91
CA THR A 35 16.58 -5.29 13.29
C THR A 35 15.29 -5.92 13.78
N ILE A 36 15.24 -6.23 15.07
CA ILE A 36 14.01 -6.55 15.79
C ILE A 36 13.80 -5.52 16.89
N ASP A 37 12.56 -5.03 17.00
CA ASP A 37 12.09 -4.22 18.12
C ASP A 37 10.67 -4.67 18.48
N SER A 38 10.51 -5.22 19.67
CA SER A 38 9.22 -5.71 20.17
C SER A 38 8.36 -4.57 20.75
N ASN A 39 8.95 -3.39 20.97
CA ASN A 39 8.33 -2.24 21.62
C ASN A 39 8.14 -1.08 20.63
N ARG A 40 6.92 -0.97 20.06
CA ARG A 40 6.61 0.00 19.00
C ARG A 40 6.65 1.48 19.42
N TYR A 41 6.79 1.79 20.70
CA TYR A 41 6.76 3.17 21.21
C TYR A 41 8.10 3.93 21.04
N ASP A 42 9.25 3.24 21.13
CA ASP A 42 10.59 3.88 21.14
C ASP A 42 11.46 3.51 19.92
N ALA A 43 10.86 2.94 18.87
CA ALA A 43 11.59 2.39 17.72
C ALA A 43 12.48 3.41 16.98
N ARG A 44 12.17 4.71 17.07
CA ARG A 44 13.01 5.76 16.47
C ARG A 44 14.35 5.90 17.17
N TYR A 45 14.41 5.87 18.50
CA TYR A 45 15.69 5.99 19.20
C TYR A 45 16.62 4.83 18.85
N TRP A 46 16.11 3.60 18.85
CA TRP A 46 16.91 2.42 18.55
C TRP A 46 17.53 2.47 17.15
N LEU A 47 16.72 2.80 16.13
CA LEU A 47 17.18 2.85 14.75
C LEU A 47 18.00 4.11 14.44
N GLU A 48 17.48 5.29 14.79
CA GLU A 48 18.04 6.59 14.37
C GLU A 48 19.18 7.07 15.28
N HIS A 49 19.07 6.86 16.60
CA HIS A 49 20.03 7.43 17.56
C HIS A 49 21.05 6.42 18.09
N PHE A 50 20.64 5.17 18.32
CA PHE A 50 21.55 4.15 18.83
C PHE A 50 22.30 3.42 17.71
N LEU A 51 21.58 2.86 16.75
CA LEU A 51 22.21 2.18 15.61
C LEU A 51 22.65 3.17 14.52
N SER A 52 22.03 4.35 14.45
CA SER A 52 22.27 5.36 13.42
C SER A 52 22.22 4.77 12.01
N VAL A 53 21.12 4.06 11.73
CA VAL A 53 20.90 3.39 10.45
C VAL A 53 19.86 4.13 9.61
N ASP A 54 20.10 4.13 8.31
CA ASP A 54 19.15 4.62 7.31
C ASP A 54 18.25 3.49 6.78
N ALA A 55 17.12 3.86 6.20
CA ALA A 55 16.24 2.90 5.54
C ALA A 55 16.97 2.28 4.33
N PHE A 56 16.87 0.96 4.20
CA PHE A 56 17.37 0.27 3.01
C PHE A 56 16.33 0.39 1.89
N GLU A 57 16.60 1.30 0.95
CA GLU A 57 15.71 1.65 -0.16
C GLU A 57 15.75 0.61 -1.30
N ASP A 58 15.29 -0.60 -1.01
CA ASP A 58 15.11 -1.64 -2.04
C ASP A 58 13.74 -1.56 -2.73
N GLU A 59 13.54 -2.44 -3.71
CA GLU A 59 12.27 -2.64 -4.42
C GLU A 59 11.07 -2.88 -3.50
N ASN A 60 11.28 -3.54 -2.34
CA ASN A 60 10.24 -3.79 -1.35
C ASN A 60 9.87 -2.50 -0.62
N PHE A 61 10.86 -1.72 -0.20
CA PHE A 61 10.68 -0.40 0.36
C PHE A 61 9.93 0.52 -0.61
N MET A 62 10.40 0.64 -1.85
CA MET A 62 9.79 1.50 -2.88
C MET A 62 8.35 1.10 -3.17
N THR A 63 8.08 -0.19 -3.39
CA THR A 63 6.72 -0.70 -3.62
C THR A 63 5.78 -0.38 -2.44
N LYS A 64 6.23 -0.58 -1.20
CA LYS A 64 5.43 -0.27 0.00
C LYS A 64 5.15 1.22 0.13
N LYS A 65 6.16 2.05 -0.07
CA LYS A 65 6.06 3.51 0.06
C LYS A 65 5.14 4.08 -1.01
N TYR A 66 5.27 3.64 -2.26
CA TYR A 66 4.44 4.11 -3.36
C TYR A 66 2.98 3.65 -3.20
N LEU A 67 2.71 2.39 -2.84
CA LEU A 67 1.34 1.93 -2.54
C LEU A 67 0.72 2.68 -1.35
N LYS A 68 1.53 3.05 -0.35
CA LYS A 68 1.07 3.86 0.78
C LYS A 68 0.76 5.29 0.36
N PHE A 69 1.54 5.86 -0.54
CA PHE A 69 1.27 7.14 -1.18
C PHE A 69 -0.06 7.10 -1.94
N CYS A 70 -0.28 6.10 -2.79
CA CYS A 70 -1.57 5.90 -3.49
C CYS A 70 -2.74 5.82 -2.51
N GLN A 71 -2.58 5.10 -1.39
CA GLN A 71 -3.62 5.01 -0.35
C GLN A 71 -4.00 6.35 0.25
N ASN A 72 -3.03 7.25 0.43
CA ASN A 72 -3.31 8.56 1.00
C ASN A 72 -3.82 9.53 -0.07
N PHE A 73 -3.33 9.45 -1.30
CA PHE A 73 -3.91 10.17 -2.44
C PHE A 73 -5.39 9.81 -2.64
N ALA A 74 -5.74 8.52 -2.56
CA ALA A 74 -7.12 8.05 -2.65
C ALA A 74 -8.03 8.73 -1.61
N LYS A 75 -7.56 8.84 -0.37
CA LYS A 75 -8.33 9.42 0.75
C LYS A 75 -8.39 10.93 0.74
N ASP A 76 -7.28 11.57 0.38
CA ASP A 76 -7.11 13.01 0.53
C ASP A 76 -7.55 13.76 -0.74
N VAL A 77 -7.59 13.09 -1.90
CA VAL A 77 -7.89 13.71 -3.20
C VAL A 77 -9.02 13.00 -3.93
N VAL A 78 -8.92 11.70 -4.19
CA VAL A 78 -9.95 10.97 -4.98
C VAL A 78 -11.30 10.99 -4.26
N PHE A 79 -11.32 10.66 -2.97
CA PHE A 79 -12.55 10.64 -2.19
C PHE A 79 -13.25 12.00 -2.10
N PRO A 80 -12.56 13.12 -1.82
CA PRO A 80 -13.18 14.45 -1.85
C PRO A 80 -13.59 14.95 -3.23
N ALA A 81 -12.82 14.61 -4.28
CA ALA A 81 -13.11 15.07 -5.64
C ALA A 81 -14.24 14.27 -6.30
N GLU A 82 -14.35 12.98 -5.96
CA GLU A 82 -15.32 12.05 -6.51
C GLU A 82 -16.18 11.46 -5.39
N ASP A 83 -16.02 10.16 -5.08
CA ASP A 83 -16.74 9.56 -3.96
C ASP A 83 -16.04 8.31 -3.39
N LYS A 84 -16.73 7.65 -2.44
CA LYS A 84 -16.19 6.47 -1.75
C LYS A 84 -16.02 5.26 -2.66
N LYS A 85 -16.85 5.14 -3.71
CA LYS A 85 -16.72 4.07 -4.69
C LYS A 85 -15.40 4.27 -5.44
N GLU A 86 -15.16 5.48 -5.94
CA GLU A 86 -13.95 5.77 -6.72
C GLU A 86 -12.66 5.72 -5.88
N GLU A 87 -12.68 6.14 -4.60
CA GLU A 87 -11.54 5.91 -3.68
C GLU A 87 -11.13 4.42 -3.65
N VAL A 88 -12.14 3.56 -3.53
CA VAL A 88 -11.96 2.11 -3.39
C VAL A 88 -11.55 1.48 -4.72
N MET A 89 -12.13 1.94 -5.85
CA MET A 89 -11.76 1.48 -7.19
C MET A 89 -10.35 1.93 -7.59
N PHE A 90 -9.96 3.18 -7.33
CA PHE A 90 -8.59 3.66 -7.54
C PHE A 90 -7.57 2.80 -6.80
N MET A 91 -7.85 2.45 -5.54
CA MET A 91 -6.96 1.57 -4.77
C MET A 91 -6.90 0.15 -5.32
N ASN A 92 -8.03 -0.36 -5.83
CA ASN A 92 -8.05 -1.64 -6.53
C ASN A 92 -7.17 -1.62 -7.79
N ARG A 93 -7.41 -0.66 -8.69
CA ARG A 93 -6.64 -0.45 -9.91
C ARG A 93 -5.15 -0.29 -9.61
N SER A 94 -4.81 0.49 -8.58
CA SER A 94 -3.43 0.67 -8.12
C SER A 94 -2.78 -0.66 -7.72
N VAL A 95 -3.37 -1.42 -6.80
CA VAL A 95 -2.79 -2.70 -6.37
C VAL A 95 -2.67 -3.70 -7.53
N ASN A 96 -3.63 -3.68 -8.44
CA ASN A 96 -3.63 -4.56 -9.60
C ASN A 96 -2.55 -4.22 -10.61
N TYR A 97 -2.30 -2.92 -10.86
CA TYR A 97 -1.16 -2.48 -11.65
C TYR A 97 0.14 -3.02 -11.08
N PHE A 98 0.34 -2.88 -9.77
CA PHE A 98 1.52 -3.41 -9.11
C PHE A 98 1.59 -4.95 -9.12
N ALA A 99 0.46 -5.65 -9.10
CA ALA A 99 0.44 -7.11 -9.11
C ALA A 99 0.69 -7.74 -10.48
N LYS A 100 0.38 -7.02 -11.57
CA LYS A 100 0.49 -7.53 -12.94
C LYS A 100 1.78 -7.15 -13.66
N ASN A 101 2.52 -6.19 -13.12
CA ASN A 101 3.75 -5.67 -13.72
C ASN A 101 4.95 -6.01 -12.85
N ASP A 102 6.09 -6.36 -13.48
CA ASP A 102 7.36 -6.58 -12.79
C ASP A 102 8.12 -5.27 -12.54
N GLN A 103 7.79 -4.21 -13.30
CA GLN A 103 8.41 -2.91 -13.20
C GLN A 103 7.35 -1.82 -13.13
N PHE A 104 7.50 -0.92 -12.17
CA PHE A 104 6.71 0.28 -12.08
C PHE A 104 7.25 1.30 -13.08
N GLU A 105 6.34 1.93 -13.81
CA GLU A 105 6.60 3.16 -14.56
C GLU A 105 5.40 4.10 -14.35
N GLU A 106 5.68 5.33 -13.96
CA GLU A 106 4.67 6.28 -13.50
C GLU A 106 3.70 6.70 -14.60
N THR A 107 4.18 6.92 -15.83
CA THR A 107 3.31 7.35 -16.93
C THR A 107 2.27 6.28 -17.26
N ASN A 108 2.71 5.03 -17.38
CA ASN A 108 1.86 3.86 -17.60
C ASN A 108 0.92 3.64 -16.42
N PHE A 109 1.41 3.81 -15.18
CA PHE A 109 0.57 3.72 -13.99
C PHE A 109 -0.58 4.73 -14.04
N LEU A 110 -0.28 6.01 -14.31
CA LEU A 110 -1.30 7.05 -14.37
C LEU A 110 -2.32 6.77 -15.48
N ASN A 111 -1.86 6.34 -16.65
CA ASN A 111 -2.74 6.03 -17.78
C ASN A 111 -3.65 4.82 -17.54
N GLU A 112 -3.21 3.84 -16.74
CA GLU A 112 -3.97 2.62 -16.49
C GLU A 112 -4.86 2.67 -15.24
N VAL A 113 -4.53 3.55 -14.28
CA VAL A 113 -5.17 3.57 -12.95
C VAL A 113 -6.10 4.76 -12.76
N ILE A 114 -5.82 5.89 -13.41
CA ILE A 114 -6.63 7.10 -13.31
C ILE A 114 -7.58 7.17 -14.51
N ASP A 115 -8.87 6.95 -14.24
CA ASP A 115 -9.90 7.05 -15.27
C ASP A 115 -10.32 8.49 -15.54
N ASN A 116 -10.38 9.33 -14.49
CA ASN A 116 -10.71 10.73 -14.60
C ASN A 116 -9.43 11.56 -14.89
N PRO A 117 -9.25 12.11 -16.12
CA PRO A 117 -8.03 12.82 -16.49
C PRO A 117 -7.75 14.06 -15.63
N ASP A 118 -8.78 14.66 -15.03
CA ASP A 118 -8.66 15.82 -14.16
C ASP A 118 -7.90 15.50 -12.86
N LEU A 119 -7.81 14.22 -12.48
CA LEU A 119 -7.03 13.77 -11.32
C LEU A 119 -5.53 13.60 -11.63
N ILE A 120 -5.10 13.59 -12.90
CA ILE A 120 -3.68 13.44 -13.26
C ILE A 120 -2.85 14.64 -12.79
N PRO A 121 -3.26 15.91 -13.04
CA PRO A 121 -2.58 17.07 -12.46
C PRO A 121 -2.56 17.04 -10.93
N GLU A 122 -3.68 16.64 -10.30
CA GLU A 122 -3.79 16.54 -8.84
C GLU A 122 -2.84 15.49 -8.27
N PHE A 123 -2.69 14.34 -8.93
CA PHE A 123 -1.71 13.33 -8.54
C PHE A 123 -0.28 13.88 -8.57
N LYS A 124 0.09 14.59 -9.64
CA LYS A 124 1.42 15.19 -9.79
C LYS A 124 1.67 16.25 -8.71
N ASN A 125 0.70 17.12 -8.46
CA ASN A 125 0.78 18.14 -7.41
C ASN A 125 0.89 17.51 -6.02
N TYR A 126 0.06 16.49 -5.74
CA TYR A 126 0.10 15.75 -4.49
C TYR A 126 1.43 15.00 -4.29
N LYS A 127 2.04 14.48 -5.37
CA LYS A 127 3.37 13.89 -5.34
C LYS A 127 4.45 14.92 -5.02
N VAL A 128 4.40 16.12 -5.59
CA VAL A 128 5.35 17.19 -5.26
C VAL A 128 5.27 17.57 -3.77
N ASP A 129 4.07 17.70 -3.22
CA ASP A 129 3.88 18.10 -1.82
C ASP A 129 4.14 16.96 -0.82
N LYS A 130 3.65 15.75 -1.10
CA LYS A 130 3.67 14.61 -0.16
C LYS A 130 4.73 13.56 -0.48
N GLY A 131 5.33 13.57 -1.67
CA GLY A 131 6.37 12.62 -2.11
C GLY A 131 7.55 12.49 -1.15
N PRO A 132 8.15 13.60 -0.65
CA PRO A 132 9.25 13.57 0.31
C PRO A 132 8.98 12.77 1.58
N LYS A 133 7.71 12.67 2.01
CA LYS A 133 7.32 11.87 3.18
C LYS A 133 7.46 10.36 2.93
N TYR A 134 7.42 9.94 1.68
CA TYR A 134 7.53 8.54 1.26
C TYR A 134 8.85 8.22 0.57
N SER A 135 9.74 9.20 0.37
CA SER A 135 10.98 9.04 -0.41
C SER A 135 10.69 8.63 -1.86
N ILE A 136 9.74 9.32 -2.52
CA ILE A 136 9.31 9.01 -3.90
C ILE A 136 9.32 10.23 -4.83
N GLU A 137 9.79 11.38 -4.38
CA GLU A 137 9.79 12.67 -5.07
C GLU A 137 10.29 12.57 -6.51
N ASP A 138 11.44 11.92 -6.72
CA ASP A 138 12.06 11.75 -8.04
C ASP A 138 11.88 10.33 -8.61
N VAL A 139 11.06 9.49 -7.97
CA VAL A 139 10.87 8.10 -8.37
C VAL A 139 9.83 8.02 -9.48
N THR A 140 10.27 7.68 -10.69
CA THR A 140 9.39 7.46 -11.85
C THR A 140 9.36 6.02 -12.31
N THR A 141 10.38 5.22 -11.97
CA THR A 141 10.45 3.80 -12.27
C THR A 141 11.22 3.02 -11.21
N PHE A 142 10.79 1.79 -10.92
CA PHE A 142 11.49 0.85 -10.03
C PHE A 142 10.98 -0.59 -10.22
N PRO A 143 11.78 -1.62 -9.88
CA PRO A 143 11.30 -3.00 -9.85
C PRO A 143 10.23 -3.20 -8.79
N ILE A 144 9.17 -3.95 -9.10
CA ILE A 144 8.08 -4.21 -8.16
C ILE A 144 8.36 -5.47 -7.33
N ALA A 145 8.22 -5.34 -6.01
CA ALA A 145 8.35 -6.47 -5.10
C ALA A 145 6.98 -7.15 -4.87
N ASN A 146 6.75 -8.32 -5.47
CA ASN A 146 5.50 -9.09 -5.31
C ASN A 146 5.11 -9.39 -3.85
N ALA A 147 6.11 -9.56 -2.96
CA ALA A 147 5.87 -9.72 -1.53
C ALA A 147 5.23 -8.45 -0.90
N ALA A 148 5.72 -7.26 -1.27
CA ALA A 148 5.16 -5.99 -0.83
C ALA A 148 3.73 -5.78 -1.33
N VAL A 149 3.47 -6.13 -2.60
CA VAL A 149 2.12 -6.05 -3.20
C VAL A 149 1.15 -6.97 -2.48
N SER A 150 1.58 -8.20 -2.18
CA SER A 150 0.77 -9.19 -1.46
C SER A 150 0.43 -8.73 -0.04
N ASP A 151 1.38 -8.13 0.67
CA ASP A 151 1.16 -7.56 1.99
C ASP A 151 0.21 -6.35 1.95
N ALA A 152 0.41 -5.46 0.98
CA ALA A 152 -0.45 -4.29 0.78
C ALA A 152 -1.90 -4.71 0.49
N ARG A 153 -2.11 -5.68 -0.42
CA ARG A 153 -3.43 -6.22 -0.79
C ARG A 153 -4.20 -6.76 0.43
N LYS A 154 -3.52 -7.39 1.39
CA LYS A 154 -4.14 -7.86 2.64
C LYS A 154 -4.53 -6.72 3.58
N SER A 155 -3.80 -5.62 3.56
CA SER A 155 -4.00 -4.49 4.47
C SER A 155 -5.04 -3.47 4.01
N ILE A 156 -5.29 -3.39 2.69
CA ILE A 156 -6.21 -2.43 2.11
C ILE A 156 -7.64 -2.90 2.39
N LYS A 157 -8.44 -2.02 2.99
CA LYS A 157 -9.84 -2.30 3.31
C LYS A 157 -10.69 -2.02 2.07
N ASN A 158 -11.29 -3.08 1.54
CA ASN A 158 -12.16 -3.03 0.37
C ASN A 158 -13.63 -2.98 0.79
N VAL A 159 -13.96 -2.09 1.74
CA VAL A 159 -15.28 -2.03 2.35
C VAL A 159 -15.83 -0.62 2.24
N ILE A 160 -17.01 -0.51 1.65
CA ILE A 160 -17.84 0.70 1.67
C ILE A 160 -18.80 0.56 2.85
N ASN A 161 -18.70 1.47 3.82
CA ASN A 161 -19.63 1.53 4.94
C ASN A 161 -20.73 2.53 4.61
N LEU A 162 -21.99 2.09 4.74
CA LEU A 162 -23.17 2.94 4.58
C LEU A 162 -23.69 3.38 5.95
N ASP A 163 -24.43 4.48 5.96
CA ASP A 163 -25.10 5.06 7.14
C ASP A 163 -26.16 4.11 7.75
N THR A 164 -26.68 3.19 6.96
CA THR A 164 -27.66 2.17 7.35
C THR A 164 -27.05 0.94 8.05
N ASN A 165 -25.76 0.99 8.42
CA ASN A 165 -24.97 -0.13 8.95
C ASN A 165 -24.79 -1.30 7.96
N ILE A 166 -25.06 -1.06 6.68
CA ILE A 166 -24.76 -2.00 5.60
C ILE A 166 -23.29 -1.82 5.20
N GLN A 167 -22.59 -2.94 4.98
CA GLN A 167 -21.22 -2.96 4.46
C GLN A 167 -21.19 -3.66 3.10
N ILE A 168 -20.68 -2.96 2.09
CA ILE A 168 -20.42 -3.56 0.78
C ILE A 168 -18.94 -3.90 0.75
N LYS A 169 -18.62 -5.20 0.84
CA LYS A 169 -17.25 -5.69 0.72
C LYS A 169 -16.99 -6.11 -0.72
N LEU A 170 -16.03 -5.46 -1.35
CA LEU A 170 -15.60 -5.78 -2.70
C LEU A 170 -14.41 -6.73 -2.63
N ASP A 171 -14.52 -7.91 -3.24
CA ASP A 171 -13.38 -8.79 -3.39
C ASP A 171 -12.64 -8.48 -4.68
N PHE A 172 -11.32 -8.35 -4.57
CA PHE A 172 -10.44 -7.73 -5.54
C PHE A 172 -9.45 -8.73 -6.15
N ILE A 173 -9.74 -10.02 -6.00
CA ILE A 173 -8.95 -11.09 -6.61
C ILE A 173 -9.01 -11.02 -8.15
N ASN A 174 -10.09 -10.47 -8.74
CA ASN A 174 -10.22 -10.29 -10.19
C ASN A 174 -10.42 -8.80 -10.56
N PRO A 175 -9.48 -8.17 -11.30
CA PRO A 175 -9.51 -6.73 -11.62
C PRO A 175 -10.72 -6.28 -12.44
N GLU A 176 -11.27 -7.15 -13.29
CA GLU A 176 -12.34 -6.75 -14.21
C GLU A 176 -13.73 -6.74 -13.59
N SER A 177 -13.93 -7.26 -12.38
CA SER A 177 -15.28 -7.57 -11.89
C SER A 177 -15.94 -6.45 -11.09
N ALA A 178 -15.22 -5.72 -10.22
CA ALA A 178 -15.92 -4.82 -9.30
C ALA A 178 -16.54 -3.61 -9.99
N GLU A 179 -15.83 -3.00 -10.95
CA GLU A 179 -16.28 -1.78 -11.62
C GLU A 179 -17.44 -2.03 -12.59
N LYS A 180 -17.43 -3.17 -13.29
CA LYS A 180 -18.51 -3.57 -14.23
C LYS A 180 -19.83 -3.91 -13.54
N PHE A 181 -19.78 -4.24 -12.25
CA PHE A 181 -20.93 -4.79 -11.54
C PHE A 181 -21.43 -3.93 -10.39
N VAL A 182 -20.81 -2.77 -10.13
CA VAL A 182 -21.22 -1.87 -9.05
C VAL A 182 -21.48 -0.46 -9.56
N GLU A 183 -22.74 -0.06 -9.53
CA GLU A 183 -23.19 1.28 -9.90
C GLU A 183 -23.72 2.00 -8.66
N LYS A 184 -23.46 3.31 -8.56
CA LYS A 184 -24.02 4.18 -7.54
C LYS A 184 -24.94 5.19 -8.20
N GLY A 185 -26.09 5.44 -7.59
CA GLY A 185 -27.03 6.46 -8.07
C GLY A 185 -27.76 7.16 -6.95
N TRP A 186 -28.57 8.14 -7.33
CA TRP A 186 -29.50 8.87 -6.46
C TRP A 186 -30.93 8.52 -6.86
N ASP A 187 -31.74 8.13 -5.88
CA ASP A 187 -33.17 7.89 -6.06
C ASP A 187 -33.93 9.17 -5.68
N GLU A 188 -34.50 9.85 -6.67
CA GLU A 188 -35.23 11.11 -6.47
C GLU A 188 -36.52 10.93 -5.66
N GLU A 189 -37.18 9.77 -5.73
CA GLU A 189 -38.42 9.54 -4.98
C GLU A 189 -38.14 9.28 -3.50
N LYS A 190 -37.08 8.51 -3.23
CA LYS A 190 -36.69 8.13 -1.87
C LYS A 190 -35.73 9.13 -1.22
N GLN A 191 -35.19 10.08 -1.99
CA GLN A 191 -34.20 11.06 -1.54
C GLN A 191 -33.00 10.39 -0.85
N MET A 192 -32.47 9.33 -1.46
CA MET A 192 -31.33 8.57 -0.92
C MET A 192 -30.43 8.04 -2.03
N TYR A 193 -29.16 7.82 -1.69
CA TYR A 193 -28.23 7.11 -2.56
C TYR A 193 -28.47 5.61 -2.54
N TYR A 194 -28.24 4.95 -3.67
CA TYR A 194 -28.25 3.50 -3.79
C TYR A 194 -26.97 2.98 -4.43
N TYR A 195 -26.69 1.71 -4.18
CA TYR A 195 -25.76 0.92 -4.97
C TYR A 195 -26.51 -0.22 -5.64
N LEU A 196 -26.32 -0.41 -6.95
CA LEU A 196 -26.74 -1.60 -7.68
C LEU A 196 -25.55 -2.55 -7.79
N VAL A 197 -25.80 -3.83 -7.50
CA VAL A 197 -24.82 -4.90 -7.66
C VAL A 197 -25.36 -5.93 -8.64
N TYR A 198 -24.70 -6.07 -9.78
CA TYR A 198 -25.08 -7.02 -10.83
C TYR A 198 -24.34 -8.34 -10.65
N PHE A 199 -25.04 -9.47 -10.82
CA PHE A 199 -24.43 -10.80 -10.77
C PHE A 199 -25.10 -11.73 -11.78
N ASN A 200 -24.34 -12.69 -12.31
CA ASN A 200 -24.86 -13.65 -13.31
C ASN A 200 -25.36 -14.94 -12.65
N LYS A 201 -24.65 -15.43 -11.63
CA LYS A 201 -24.94 -16.68 -10.92
C LYS A 201 -24.47 -16.55 -9.47
N GLU A 202 -25.19 -17.17 -8.55
CA GLU A 202 -24.76 -17.30 -7.16
C GLU A 202 -23.76 -18.46 -7.02
N GLU A 203 -22.69 -18.25 -6.27
CA GLU A 203 -21.75 -19.32 -5.92
C GLU A 203 -22.22 -20.03 -4.65
N LYS A 204 -22.22 -21.36 -4.67
CA LYS A 204 -22.44 -22.15 -3.46
C LYS A 204 -21.16 -22.17 -2.65
N SER A 205 -21.29 -21.81 -1.37
CA SER A 205 -20.23 -21.90 -0.36
C SER A 205 -19.81 -23.35 -0.10
#